data_AF-A0AAX4KFH9-F1
#
_entry.id   AF-A0AAX4KFH9-F1
#
_cell.length_a   1.000
_cell.length_b   1.000
_cell.length_c   1.000
_cell.angle_alpha   90.00
_cell.angle_beta   90.00
_cell.angle_gamma   90.00
#
_symmetry.space_group_name_H-M   'P 1'
#
loop_
_entity.id
_entity.type
_entity.pdbx_description
1 polymer ?
#
loop_
_entity_poly.entity_id
_entity_poly.type
_entity_poly.pdbx_seq_one_letter_code
_entity_poly.pdbx_strand_id
1 'polypeptide(L)'
;MTESTQPTIAEQAQDVASKLANTVTETLNLGDKSKDNVDKSALPILYIDEKAGSDSIGTGAELSPFATPLAAYQSLNPSPENDANPTNVANLMVRKADSVERNEWVEISTSAKKKLVKNIGGWRKSQAKLAAEGDRLAKDKADKEEKERKRREEAKSVVLVDDQSKESKKTKIFAVPELVGSRVRIQGWVHRFRPQKTNYFLVVRDGTAMLQCVLTGDCIKTLDALDLTTESTVELVGTVEKVKEGQKAPGGVELMVDYWKIIGRAPGGIDAFEGRLQQDTDASIRADLRHLELRGETATSVMRVRALLLRAFRDSFYKRRITEVTPPCMVQTSVEGGSTLFEFDYYGAPAYLTQSSQLYLETVLPSLGDVYCIQESFRAEKSLTRRHLSEYTHLEAELVFIQFKDLLDHLEDMICEVVDTLLNDPVSSEIIKTLNPEFQPPSRPFLRMDYRDAIKYLNEHGIKKEDGSDHIVGDDIAEAAERKMTDQINRPIMLIHFPKLLKAFYMQPLASAPDFTESVDVLMPNVGEVVGGSMRITDYDTLMAAYKREGIPSEPYYWFTDQRKYGTTEHGGYGLGVERFLAWLLNRWTVRECSLYPRWMGRATP
;
A
#
# COMPACT_ATOMS: atom_id res chain seq x y z
N MET A 1 66.69 -14.38 -47.04
CA MET A 1 65.78 -15.48 -46.71
C MET A 1 64.41 -14.88 -46.56
N THR A 2 63.54 -15.16 -47.52
CA THR A 2 62.21 -14.56 -47.68
C THR A 2 61.21 -15.30 -46.80
N GLU A 3 60.69 -14.63 -45.77
CA GLU A 3 59.67 -15.19 -44.87
C GLU A 3 58.26 -14.91 -45.40
N SER A 4 57.45 -15.96 -45.42
CA SER A 4 56.07 -15.96 -45.91
C SER A 4 55.10 -15.50 -44.82
N THR A 5 54.27 -14.51 -45.13
CA THR A 5 53.16 -14.04 -44.30
C THR A 5 51.91 -14.90 -44.52
N GLN A 6 51.37 -15.51 -43.46
CA GLN A 6 50.07 -16.19 -43.47
C GLN A 6 48.91 -15.19 -43.28
N PRO A 7 47.76 -15.38 -43.97
CA PRO A 7 46.61 -14.47 -43.89
C PRO A 7 45.80 -14.62 -42.60
N THR A 8 45.13 -13.54 -42.18
CA THR A 8 44.34 -13.45 -40.94
C THR A 8 42.96 -14.10 -41.05
N ILE A 9 42.34 -14.44 -39.91
CA ILE A 9 41.01 -15.12 -39.83
C ILE A 9 39.90 -14.33 -40.54
N ALA A 10 39.98 -13.00 -40.57
CA ALA A 10 39.04 -12.16 -41.30
C ALA A 10 39.22 -12.26 -42.83
N GLU A 11 40.46 -12.36 -43.31
CA GLU A 11 40.79 -12.55 -44.74
C GLU A 11 40.42 -13.96 -45.21
N GLN A 12 40.55 -14.96 -44.34
CA GLN A 12 40.07 -16.33 -44.60
C GLN A 12 38.54 -16.40 -44.66
N ALA A 13 37.82 -15.64 -43.83
CA ALA A 13 36.35 -15.59 -43.87
C ALA A 13 35.82 -14.89 -45.13
N GLN A 14 36.52 -13.86 -45.62
CA GLN A 14 36.16 -13.14 -46.85
C GLN A 14 36.48 -13.94 -48.13
N ASP A 15 37.53 -14.76 -48.11
CA ASP A 15 37.85 -15.73 -49.17
C ASP A 15 36.84 -16.89 -49.22
N VAL A 16 36.38 -17.38 -48.05
CA VAL A 16 35.31 -18.40 -47.97
C VAL A 16 33.97 -17.85 -48.45
N ALA A 17 33.63 -16.60 -48.11
CA ALA A 17 32.39 -15.97 -48.58
C ALA A 17 32.39 -15.67 -50.09
N SER A 18 33.53 -15.29 -50.67
CA SER A 18 33.64 -15.05 -52.13
C SER A 18 33.65 -16.36 -52.93
N LYS A 19 34.26 -17.43 -52.38
CA LYS A 19 34.17 -18.79 -52.95
C LYS A 19 32.75 -19.33 -52.90
N LEU A 20 32.01 -19.16 -51.79
CA LEU A 20 30.60 -19.57 -51.69
C LEU A 20 29.70 -18.83 -52.69
N ALA A 21 29.91 -17.53 -52.90
CA ALA A 21 29.13 -16.73 -53.85
C ALA A 21 29.39 -17.14 -55.32
N ASN A 22 30.62 -17.53 -55.66
CA ASN A 22 30.96 -18.04 -56.99
C ASN A 22 30.47 -19.49 -57.19
N THR A 23 30.49 -20.34 -56.16
CA THR A 23 29.91 -21.69 -56.24
C THR A 23 28.41 -21.65 -56.50
N VAL A 24 27.66 -20.75 -55.86
CA VAL A 24 26.20 -20.60 -56.05
C VAL A 24 25.83 -20.11 -57.46
N THR A 25 26.75 -19.45 -58.17
CA THR A 25 26.52 -18.96 -59.53
C THR A 25 26.88 -20.02 -60.60
N GLU A 26 27.78 -20.96 -60.29
CA GLU A 26 28.09 -22.11 -61.17
C GLU A 26 27.13 -23.31 -61.00
N THR A 27 26.46 -23.49 -59.85
CA THR A 27 25.46 -24.57 -59.68
C THR A 27 24.15 -24.35 -60.44
N LEU A 28 23.94 -23.17 -61.04
CA LEU A 28 22.76 -22.85 -61.85
C LEU A 28 22.94 -23.16 -63.35
N ASN A 29 24.10 -23.66 -63.77
CA ASN A 29 24.37 -23.95 -65.18
C ASN A 29 25.16 -25.24 -65.38
N LEU A 30 24.53 -26.39 -65.10
CA LEU A 30 24.87 -27.66 -65.77
C LEU A 30 23.60 -28.49 -65.88
N GLY A 31 23.29 -28.87 -67.13
CA GLY A 31 22.07 -29.54 -67.50
C GLY A 31 21.99 -30.99 -67.03
N ASP A 32 20.73 -31.40 -66.90
CA ASP A 32 20.18 -32.72 -67.23
C ASP A 32 21.07 -33.97 -66.99
N LYS A 33 20.64 -34.76 -65.99
CA LYS A 33 20.82 -36.20 -65.74
C LYS A 33 21.60 -36.56 -64.47
N SER A 34 20.86 -36.74 -63.38
CA SER A 34 21.00 -37.94 -62.53
C SER A 34 19.72 -38.16 -61.72
N LYS A 35 19.16 -39.37 -61.84
CA LYS A 35 18.03 -39.87 -61.05
C LYS A 35 18.55 -40.20 -59.64
N ASP A 36 18.15 -39.44 -58.63
CA ASP A 36 18.31 -39.87 -57.24
C ASP A 36 17.14 -40.78 -56.85
N ASN A 37 17.40 -42.08 -56.89
CA ASN A 37 16.59 -43.09 -56.22
C ASN A 37 16.95 -43.05 -54.72
N VAL A 38 16.34 -42.13 -53.97
CA VAL A 38 16.27 -42.26 -52.51
C VAL A 38 15.34 -43.45 -52.22
N ASP A 39 15.82 -44.45 -51.48
CA ASP A 39 15.00 -45.57 -51.06
C ASP A 39 13.94 -45.09 -50.07
N LYS A 40 12.76 -44.72 -50.60
CA LYS A 40 11.64 -44.22 -49.83
C LYS A 40 11.14 -45.21 -48.78
N SER A 41 11.46 -46.51 -48.89
CA SER A 41 10.97 -47.52 -47.95
C SER A 41 11.59 -47.43 -46.55
N ALA A 42 12.72 -46.72 -46.40
CA ALA A 42 13.43 -46.54 -45.14
C ALA A 42 13.15 -45.19 -44.44
N LEU A 43 12.36 -44.29 -45.05
CA LEU A 43 12.07 -42.97 -44.49
C LEU A 43 10.88 -43.00 -43.51
N PRO A 44 10.91 -42.19 -42.43
CA PRO A 44 9.79 -42.10 -41.49
C PRO A 44 8.52 -41.62 -42.21
N ILE A 45 7.38 -42.21 -41.87
CA ILE A 45 6.08 -41.84 -42.40
C ILE A 45 5.41 -40.87 -41.43
N LEU A 46 5.01 -39.69 -41.91
CA LEU A 46 4.30 -38.69 -41.12
C LEU A 46 2.93 -38.39 -41.73
N TYR A 47 1.90 -38.48 -40.89
CA TYR A 47 0.51 -38.28 -41.27
C TYR A 47 0.06 -36.83 -41.03
N ILE A 48 -0.66 -36.26 -41.99
CA ILE A 48 -1.12 -34.87 -42.01
C ILE A 48 -2.62 -34.81 -42.31
N ASP A 49 -3.39 -34.26 -41.38
CA ASP A 49 -4.83 -34.05 -41.52
C ASP A 49 -5.18 -32.60 -41.17
N GLU A 50 -5.51 -31.81 -42.18
CA GLU A 50 -5.82 -30.37 -42.02
C GLU A 50 -7.05 -30.12 -41.15
N LYS A 51 -7.98 -31.09 -41.03
CA LYS A 51 -9.22 -30.94 -40.26
C LYS A 51 -9.12 -31.47 -38.84
N ALA A 52 -8.45 -32.60 -38.64
CA ALA A 52 -8.40 -33.29 -37.34
C ALA A 52 -7.02 -33.31 -36.68
N GLY A 53 -5.95 -32.92 -37.39
CA GLY A 53 -4.59 -32.87 -36.87
C GLY A 53 -4.31 -31.63 -36.02
N SER A 54 -3.15 -31.63 -35.34
CA SER A 54 -2.68 -30.49 -34.56
C SER A 54 -1.18 -30.29 -34.73
N ASP A 55 -0.78 -29.04 -34.98
CA ASP A 55 0.64 -28.68 -35.10
C ASP A 55 1.34 -28.48 -33.74
N SER A 56 0.58 -28.40 -32.64
CA SER A 56 1.13 -28.21 -31.29
C SER A 56 1.26 -29.51 -30.49
N ILE A 57 0.35 -30.48 -30.70
CA ILE A 57 0.30 -31.75 -29.97
C ILE A 57 0.34 -32.99 -30.87
N GLY A 58 0.31 -32.82 -32.20
CA GLY A 58 0.44 -33.93 -33.14
C GLY A 58 1.83 -34.55 -33.06
N THR A 59 1.90 -35.88 -33.19
CA THR A 59 3.17 -36.63 -33.19
C THR A 59 3.58 -37.08 -34.59
N GLY A 60 2.69 -36.92 -35.57
CA GLY A 60 2.87 -37.40 -36.94
C GLY A 60 2.51 -38.87 -37.12
N ALA A 61 2.05 -39.56 -36.07
CA ALA A 61 1.46 -40.89 -36.17
C ALA A 61 0.04 -40.82 -36.78
N GLU A 62 -0.45 -41.93 -37.32
CA GLU A 62 -1.77 -41.98 -37.99
C GLU A 62 -2.94 -41.57 -37.06
N LEU A 63 -2.88 -41.96 -35.78
CA LEU A 63 -3.87 -41.59 -34.76
C LEU A 63 -3.64 -40.19 -34.15
N SER A 64 -2.54 -39.52 -34.49
CA SER A 64 -2.15 -38.21 -33.98
C SER A 64 -1.41 -37.41 -35.07
N PRO A 65 -2.09 -37.09 -36.18
CA PRO A 65 -1.48 -36.43 -37.33
C PRO A 65 -1.18 -34.96 -37.05
N PHE A 66 -0.22 -34.40 -37.79
CA PHE A 66 -0.01 -32.95 -37.84
C PHE A 66 -1.15 -32.27 -38.61
N ALA A 67 -1.44 -30.99 -38.33
CA ALA A 67 -2.41 -30.23 -39.12
C ALA A 67 -1.79 -29.76 -40.45
N THR A 68 -0.49 -29.46 -40.47
CA THR A 68 0.20 -28.97 -41.66
C THR A 68 1.45 -29.77 -42.03
N PRO A 69 1.79 -29.83 -43.34
CA PRO A 69 3.04 -30.46 -43.77
C PRO A 69 4.30 -29.73 -43.26
N LEU A 70 4.20 -28.43 -42.92
CA LEU A 70 5.33 -27.67 -42.39
C LEU A 70 5.67 -28.12 -40.97
N ALA A 71 4.66 -28.31 -40.11
CA ALA A 71 4.88 -28.81 -38.75
C ALA A 71 5.45 -30.24 -38.77
N ALA A 72 4.94 -31.10 -39.66
CA ALA A 72 5.51 -32.43 -39.87
C ALA A 72 6.99 -32.36 -40.26
N TYR A 73 7.36 -31.50 -41.21
CA TYR A 73 8.74 -31.29 -41.61
C TYR A 73 9.62 -30.73 -40.48
N GLN A 74 9.11 -29.75 -39.72
CA GLN A 74 9.82 -29.13 -38.59
C GLN A 74 10.10 -30.13 -37.46
N SER A 75 9.19 -31.07 -37.21
CA SER A 75 9.34 -32.08 -36.16
C SER A 75 10.59 -32.95 -36.31
N LEU A 76 11.12 -33.07 -37.54
CA LEU A 76 12.30 -33.86 -37.86
C LEU A 76 13.62 -33.11 -37.68
N ASN A 77 13.55 -31.81 -37.37
CA ASN A 77 14.71 -30.91 -37.33
C ASN A 77 15.68 -31.05 -38.53
N PRO A 78 15.18 -30.94 -39.78
CA PRO A 78 15.96 -31.27 -40.97
C PRO A 78 17.03 -30.21 -41.30
N SER A 79 18.14 -30.69 -41.87
CA SER A 79 19.22 -29.83 -42.41
C SER A 79 18.74 -29.01 -43.62
N PRO A 80 19.20 -27.75 -43.79
CA PRO A 80 18.80 -26.87 -44.91
C PRO A 80 18.99 -27.46 -46.31
N GLU A 81 19.90 -28.41 -46.49
CA GLU A 81 20.12 -29.14 -47.75
C GLU A 81 18.86 -29.90 -48.22
N ASN A 82 17.96 -30.23 -47.29
CA ASN A 82 16.71 -30.93 -47.58
C ASN A 82 15.53 -30.01 -47.86
N ASP A 83 15.69 -28.68 -47.71
CA ASP A 83 14.58 -27.71 -47.81
C ASP A 83 14.00 -27.65 -49.23
N ALA A 84 14.84 -27.90 -50.25
CA ALA A 84 14.43 -27.94 -51.66
C ALA A 84 13.59 -29.19 -51.98
N ASN A 85 13.80 -30.29 -51.24
CA ASN A 85 13.16 -31.58 -51.44
C ASN A 85 12.74 -32.20 -50.10
N PRO A 86 11.69 -31.68 -49.43
CA PRO A 86 11.32 -32.08 -48.07
C PRO A 86 10.86 -33.55 -47.95
N THR A 87 10.56 -34.21 -49.07
CA THR A 87 10.24 -35.65 -49.09
C THR A 87 11.46 -36.57 -49.08
N ASN A 88 12.68 -36.04 -49.08
CA ASN A 88 13.90 -36.83 -48.92
C ASN A 88 14.16 -37.22 -47.46
N VAL A 89 13.49 -36.57 -46.51
CA VAL A 89 13.65 -36.83 -45.06
C VAL A 89 12.46 -37.54 -44.43
N ALA A 90 11.29 -37.53 -45.10
CA ALA A 90 10.10 -38.25 -44.65
C ALA A 90 9.09 -38.49 -45.78
N ASN A 91 8.32 -39.56 -45.63
CA ASN A 91 7.13 -39.84 -46.42
C ASN A 91 5.93 -39.10 -45.81
N LEU A 92 5.53 -37.99 -46.44
CA LEU A 92 4.43 -37.16 -45.96
C LEU A 92 3.10 -37.64 -46.56
N MET A 93 2.24 -38.16 -45.68
CA MET A 93 0.95 -38.75 -46.03
C MET A 93 -0.19 -37.80 -45.64
N VAL A 94 -0.96 -37.31 -46.61
CA VAL A 94 -2.05 -36.36 -46.41
C VAL A 94 -3.39 -37.08 -46.53
N ARG A 95 -4.34 -36.75 -45.65
CA ARG A 95 -5.68 -37.32 -45.70
C ARG A 95 -6.43 -36.87 -46.96
N LYS A 96 -7.07 -37.81 -47.66
CA LYS A 96 -7.84 -37.54 -48.88
C LYS A 96 -9.15 -36.80 -48.54
N ALA A 97 -9.43 -35.69 -49.22
CA ALA A 97 -10.50 -34.76 -48.86
C ALA A 97 -11.94 -35.32 -48.99
N ASP A 98 -12.14 -36.40 -49.75
CA ASP A 98 -13.46 -36.93 -50.12
C ASP A 98 -13.78 -38.33 -49.54
N SER A 99 -12.99 -38.85 -48.59
CA SER A 99 -13.31 -40.14 -47.93
C SER A 99 -13.97 -39.93 -46.57
N VAL A 100 -15.29 -39.80 -46.57
CA VAL A 100 -16.09 -39.70 -45.33
C VAL A 100 -16.13 -41.04 -44.57
N GLU A 101 -15.76 -42.17 -45.20
CA GLU A 101 -15.91 -43.51 -44.58
C GLU A 101 -14.67 -44.44 -44.67
N ARG A 102 -13.52 -43.99 -45.20
CA ARG A 102 -12.27 -44.78 -45.19
C ARG A 102 -11.06 -43.91 -44.85
N ASN A 103 -10.20 -44.39 -43.93
CA ASN A 103 -8.90 -43.81 -43.58
C ASN A 103 -7.90 -43.97 -44.75
N GLU A 104 -8.18 -43.31 -45.87
CA GLU A 104 -7.29 -43.31 -47.04
C GLU A 104 -6.30 -42.16 -46.96
N TRP A 105 -5.02 -42.52 -46.90
CA TRP A 105 -3.89 -41.60 -46.90
C TRP A 105 -3.16 -41.65 -48.23
N VAL A 106 -2.82 -40.48 -48.77
CA VAL A 106 -2.12 -40.36 -50.06
C VAL A 106 -0.83 -39.59 -49.88
N GLU A 107 0.20 -39.89 -50.68
CA GLU A 107 1.41 -39.07 -50.70
C GLU A 107 1.05 -37.61 -51.03
N ILE A 108 1.71 -36.67 -50.35
CA ILE A 108 1.56 -35.24 -50.59
C ILE A 108 1.71 -34.91 -52.08
N SER A 109 0.74 -34.20 -52.65
CA SER A 109 0.70 -33.88 -54.08
C SER A 109 1.85 -32.95 -54.50
N THR A 110 2.20 -32.97 -55.78
CA THR A 110 3.28 -32.12 -56.33
C THR A 110 3.04 -30.62 -56.11
N SER A 111 1.79 -30.17 -56.14
CA SER A 111 1.42 -28.78 -55.83
C SER A 111 1.56 -28.44 -54.34
N ALA A 112 1.17 -29.36 -53.46
CA ALA A 112 1.35 -29.22 -52.02
C ALA A 112 2.83 -29.27 -51.61
N LYS A 113 3.66 -30.07 -52.29
CA LYS A 113 5.13 -30.06 -52.12
C LYS A 113 5.73 -28.68 -52.43
N LYS A 114 5.36 -28.06 -53.55
CA LYS A 114 5.82 -26.69 -53.90
C LYS A 114 5.39 -25.66 -52.85
N LYS A 115 4.17 -25.78 -52.31
CA LYS A 115 3.67 -24.91 -51.23
C LYS A 115 4.46 -25.12 -49.93
N LEU A 116 4.78 -26.37 -49.59
CA LEU A 116 5.63 -26.72 -48.45
C LEU A 116 7.04 -26.11 -48.59
N VAL A 117 7.71 -26.26 -49.73
CA VAL A 117 9.04 -25.64 -49.98
C VAL A 117 9.00 -24.12 -49.78
N LYS A 118 7.97 -23.44 -50.30
CA LYS A 118 7.79 -21.99 -50.07
C LYS A 118 7.60 -21.65 -48.58
N ASN A 119 6.81 -22.45 -47.87
CA ASN A 119 6.56 -22.26 -46.44
C ASN A 119 7.81 -22.53 -45.60
N ILE A 120 8.63 -23.52 -45.97
CA ILE A 120 9.95 -23.80 -45.37
C ILE A 120 10.85 -22.57 -45.54
N GLY A 121 10.92 -21.99 -46.75
CA GLY A 121 11.68 -20.76 -46.99
C GLY A 121 11.22 -19.57 -46.13
N GLY A 122 9.90 -19.42 -45.93
CA GLY A 122 9.34 -18.42 -45.01
C GLY A 122 9.71 -18.67 -43.55
N TRP A 123 9.65 -19.92 -43.10
CA TRP A 123 10.07 -20.34 -41.77
C TRP A 123 11.57 -20.10 -41.52
N ARG A 124 12.45 -20.51 -42.44
CA ARG A 124 13.90 -20.29 -42.36
C ARG A 124 14.24 -18.81 -42.27
N LYS A 125 13.56 -17.96 -43.06
CA LYS A 125 13.73 -16.50 -43.01
C LYS A 125 13.30 -15.92 -41.65
N SER A 126 12.23 -16.44 -41.06
CA SER A 126 11.78 -16.06 -39.72
C SER A 126 12.77 -16.48 -38.63
N GLN A 127 13.29 -17.72 -38.69
CA GLN A 127 14.31 -18.24 -37.79
C GLN A 127 15.62 -17.43 -37.87
N ALA A 128 16.08 -17.10 -39.08
CA ALA A 128 17.27 -16.27 -39.26
C ALA A 128 17.09 -14.86 -38.69
N LYS A 129 15.89 -14.27 -38.79
CA LYS A 129 15.58 -12.96 -38.19
C LYS A 129 15.61 -13.02 -36.67
N LEU A 130 15.02 -14.06 -36.06
CA LEU A 130 15.04 -14.27 -34.61
C LEU A 130 16.45 -14.52 -34.09
N ALA A 131 17.25 -15.31 -34.80
CA ALA A 131 18.65 -15.55 -34.46
C ALA A 131 19.47 -14.24 -34.51
N ALA A 132 19.33 -13.45 -35.58
CA ALA A 132 20.02 -12.16 -35.69
C ALA A 132 19.60 -11.14 -34.61
N GLU A 133 18.33 -11.17 -34.20
CA GLU A 133 17.84 -10.35 -33.09
C GLU A 133 18.40 -10.83 -31.74
N GLY A 134 18.48 -12.15 -31.52
CA GLY A 134 19.13 -12.76 -30.37
C GLY A 134 20.61 -12.40 -30.28
N ASP A 135 21.35 -12.49 -31.39
CA ASP A 135 22.76 -12.12 -31.47
C ASP A 135 22.97 -10.62 -31.19
N ARG A 136 22.09 -9.75 -31.72
CA ARG A 136 22.12 -8.32 -31.42
C ARG A 136 21.90 -8.06 -29.93
N LEU A 137 20.89 -8.68 -29.33
CA LEU A 137 20.59 -8.53 -27.89
C LEU A 137 21.74 -9.06 -27.03
N ALA A 138 22.36 -10.18 -27.41
CA ALA A 138 23.52 -10.74 -26.73
C ALA A 138 24.74 -9.81 -26.83
N LYS A 139 25.00 -9.23 -28.01
CA LYS A 139 26.06 -8.25 -28.22
C LYS A 139 25.81 -6.96 -27.43
N ASP A 140 24.60 -6.41 -27.46
CA ASP A 140 24.23 -5.22 -26.70
C ASP A 140 24.37 -5.45 -25.19
N LYS A 141 24.05 -6.65 -24.71
CA LYS A 141 24.25 -7.06 -23.32
C LYS A 141 25.75 -7.13 -22.97
N ALA A 142 26.56 -7.80 -23.79
CA ALA A 142 28.01 -7.90 -23.59
C ALA A 142 28.70 -6.52 -23.62
N ASP A 143 28.31 -5.65 -24.55
CA ASP A 143 28.84 -4.29 -24.65
C ASP A 143 28.46 -3.43 -23.42
N LYS A 144 27.27 -3.64 -22.85
CA LYS A 144 26.86 -3.00 -21.58
C LYS A 144 27.66 -3.52 -20.40
N GLU A 145 27.80 -4.83 -20.26
CA GLU A 145 28.55 -5.48 -19.17
C GLU A 145 30.03 -5.04 -19.18
N GLU A 146 30.65 -4.97 -20.37
CA GLU A 146 32.04 -4.52 -20.50
C GLU A 146 32.19 -3.02 -20.17
N LYS A 147 31.24 -2.17 -20.58
CA LYS A 147 31.22 -0.75 -20.19
C LYS A 147 31.06 -0.57 -18.68
N GLU A 148 30.17 -1.34 -18.05
CA GLU A 148 30.00 -1.31 -16.60
C GLU A 148 31.24 -1.82 -15.86
N ARG A 149 31.89 -2.88 -16.35
CA ARG A 149 33.14 -3.39 -15.80
C ARG A 149 34.23 -2.33 -15.79
N LYS A 150 34.47 -1.66 -16.92
CA LYS A 150 35.45 -0.57 -17.02
C LYS A 150 35.10 0.59 -16.08
N ARG A 151 33.83 1.01 -16.06
CA ARG A 151 33.36 2.07 -15.15
C ARG A 151 33.59 1.72 -13.68
N ARG A 152 33.35 0.47 -13.28
CA ARG A 152 33.61 -0.01 -11.91
C ARG A 152 35.11 -0.08 -11.60
N GLU A 153 35.96 -0.45 -12.57
CA GLU A 153 37.42 -0.45 -12.40
C GLU A 153 37.97 0.97 -12.20
N GLU A 154 37.53 1.93 -13.02
CA GLU A 154 37.86 3.34 -12.85
C GLU A 154 37.41 3.85 -11.47
N ALA A 155 36.19 3.50 -11.04
CA ALA A 155 35.64 3.94 -9.76
C ALA A 155 36.39 3.40 -8.52
N LYS A 156 37.07 2.25 -8.62
CA LYS A 156 37.92 1.73 -7.53
C LYS A 156 39.14 2.61 -7.24
N SER A 157 39.58 3.38 -8.22
CA SER A 157 40.73 4.30 -8.07
C SER A 157 40.36 5.61 -7.36
N VAL A 158 39.07 5.93 -7.24
CA VAL A 158 38.57 7.14 -6.61
C VAL A 158 38.19 6.85 -5.16
N VAL A 159 39.05 7.24 -4.22
CA VAL A 159 38.82 7.11 -2.77
C VAL A 159 38.61 8.50 -2.17
N LEU A 160 37.42 8.74 -1.61
CA LEU A 160 37.15 9.98 -0.89
C LEU A 160 37.85 9.96 0.47
N VAL A 161 38.57 11.03 0.77
CA VAL A 161 39.22 11.24 2.07
C VAL A 161 38.54 12.42 2.74
N ASP A 162 38.02 12.18 3.95
CA ASP A 162 37.42 13.23 4.76
C ASP A 162 38.51 14.14 5.34
N ASP A 163 38.51 15.38 4.89
CA ASP A 163 39.48 16.40 5.34
C ASP A 163 39.27 16.76 6.81
N GLN A 164 40.08 16.16 7.69
CA GLN A 164 40.03 16.37 9.14
C GLN A 164 40.44 17.79 9.56
N SER A 165 41.08 18.57 8.67
CA SER A 165 41.41 19.98 8.96
C SER A 165 40.18 20.89 8.92
N LYS A 166 39.11 20.48 8.23
CA LYS A 166 37.84 21.19 8.17
C LYS A 166 36.92 20.67 9.26
N GLU A 167 36.76 21.44 10.33
CA GLU A 167 35.83 21.12 11.40
C GLU A 167 34.42 20.87 10.84
N SER A 168 33.78 19.77 11.29
CA SER A 168 32.41 19.44 10.88
C SER A 168 31.55 19.20 12.11
N LYS A 169 30.38 19.86 12.17
CA LYS A 169 29.42 19.68 13.27
C LYS A 169 28.51 18.50 12.98
N LYS A 170 28.56 17.45 13.81
CA LYS A 170 27.58 16.35 13.74
C LYS A 170 26.21 16.87 14.20
N THR A 171 25.17 16.70 13.38
CA THR A 171 23.84 17.23 13.69
C THR A 171 22.72 16.35 13.11
N LYS A 172 21.50 16.52 13.63
CA LYS A 172 20.27 16.01 13.02
C LYS A 172 19.79 16.96 11.93
N ILE A 173 19.04 16.44 10.97
CA ILE A 173 18.63 17.21 9.79
C ILE A 173 17.76 18.41 10.17
N PHE A 174 16.88 18.29 11.18
CA PHE A 174 15.98 19.40 11.56
C PHE A 174 16.73 20.69 11.94
N ALA A 175 17.96 20.58 12.46
CA ALA A 175 18.78 21.71 12.88
C ALA A 175 19.69 22.27 11.78
N VAL A 176 19.75 21.62 10.61
CA VAL A 176 20.62 22.05 9.49
C VAL A 176 20.26 23.44 8.96
N PRO A 177 18.98 23.86 8.84
CA PRO A 177 18.64 25.22 8.37
C PRO A 177 19.27 26.35 9.20
N GLU A 178 19.57 26.13 10.47
CA GLU A 178 20.22 27.11 11.35
C GLU A 178 21.75 27.17 11.19
N LEU A 179 22.32 26.30 10.36
CA LEU A 179 23.78 26.10 10.21
C LEU A 179 24.30 26.50 8.83
N VAL A 180 23.59 27.38 8.11
CA VAL A 180 24.03 27.93 6.80
C VAL A 180 25.46 28.46 6.89
N GLY A 181 26.29 28.07 5.93
CA GLY A 181 27.71 28.42 5.84
C GLY A 181 28.64 27.51 6.66
N SER A 182 28.10 26.64 7.52
CA SER A 182 28.90 25.70 8.31
C SER A 182 29.08 24.37 7.58
N ARG A 183 30.21 23.70 7.82
CA ARG A 183 30.41 22.30 7.43
C ARG A 183 29.77 21.38 8.46
N VAL A 184 28.89 20.49 8.04
CA VAL A 184 28.12 19.59 8.91
C VAL A 184 28.32 18.13 8.52
N ARG A 185 28.13 17.23 9.48
CA ARG A 185 28.07 15.78 9.28
C ARG A 185 26.69 15.26 9.63
N ILE A 186 26.03 14.64 8.67
CA ILE A 186 24.70 14.03 8.85
C ILE A 186 24.73 12.55 8.47
N GLN A 187 23.79 11.80 9.03
CA GLN A 187 23.56 10.39 8.71
C GLN A 187 22.06 10.18 8.50
N GLY A 188 21.70 9.42 7.48
CA GLY A 188 20.29 9.17 7.17
C GLY A 188 20.09 8.17 6.04
N TRP A 189 18.82 7.99 5.66
CA TRP A 189 18.38 7.16 4.54
C TRP A 189 18.21 8.02 3.29
N VAL A 190 18.69 7.54 2.15
CA VAL A 190 18.43 8.16 0.84
C VAL A 190 16.95 7.94 0.49
N HIS A 191 16.13 8.96 0.67
CA HIS A 191 14.70 8.92 0.38
C HIS A 191 14.42 9.07 -1.12
N ARG A 192 15.14 9.96 -1.79
CA ARG A 192 15.10 10.12 -3.26
C ARG A 192 16.51 10.20 -3.80
N PHE A 193 16.74 9.59 -4.97
CA PHE A 193 18.01 9.65 -5.67
C PHE A 193 17.79 10.01 -7.14
N ARG A 194 18.41 11.10 -7.60
CA ARG A 194 18.38 11.52 -9.00
C ARG A 194 19.81 11.71 -9.52
N PRO A 195 20.39 10.68 -10.18
CA PRO A 195 21.67 10.82 -10.83
C PRO A 195 21.55 11.64 -12.13
N GLN A 196 22.44 12.61 -12.32
CA GLN A 196 22.65 13.30 -13.60
C GLN A 196 24.12 13.12 -14.05
N LYS A 197 24.45 13.60 -15.26
CA LYS A 197 25.79 13.42 -15.85
C LYS A 197 26.90 14.02 -14.99
N THR A 198 26.67 15.17 -14.35
CA THR A 198 27.68 15.91 -13.59
C THR A 198 27.40 16.01 -12.10
N ASN A 199 26.14 15.78 -11.69
CA ASN A 199 25.67 16.00 -10.32
C ASN A 199 24.73 14.88 -9.90
N TYR A 200 24.86 14.39 -8.67
CA TYR A 200 23.87 13.51 -8.05
C TYR A 200 23.09 14.32 -7.01
N PHE A 201 21.76 14.24 -7.09
CA PHE A 201 20.86 14.87 -6.11
C PHE A 201 20.27 13.79 -5.22
N LEU A 202 20.51 13.91 -3.92
CA LEU A 202 19.92 13.06 -2.90
C LEU A 202 18.93 13.88 -2.09
N VAL A 203 17.79 13.30 -1.75
CA VAL A 203 16.99 13.77 -0.61
C VAL A 203 17.22 12.76 0.50
N VAL A 204 17.80 13.19 1.61
CA VAL A 204 18.13 12.34 2.75
C VAL A 204 17.16 12.60 3.88
N ARG A 205 16.69 11.55 4.56
CA ARG A 205 15.86 11.65 5.77
C ARG A 205 16.54 10.98 6.96
N ASP A 206 16.36 11.51 8.16
CA ASP A 206 16.90 10.92 9.40
C ASP A 206 15.83 10.69 10.48
N GLY A 207 14.55 10.86 10.10
CA GLY A 207 13.39 10.81 10.99
C GLY A 207 12.97 12.19 11.52
N THR A 208 13.89 13.15 11.61
CA THR A 208 13.61 14.51 12.11
C THR A 208 13.16 15.44 10.99
N ALA A 209 13.82 15.37 9.83
CA ALA A 209 13.48 16.18 8.65
C ALA A 209 14.07 15.54 7.37
N MET A 210 13.84 16.20 6.23
CA MET A 210 14.48 15.88 4.95
C MET A 210 15.46 16.98 4.55
N LEU A 211 16.51 16.62 3.82
CA LEU A 211 17.51 17.55 3.30
C LEU A 211 17.94 17.17 1.90
N GLN A 212 17.97 18.16 1.00
CA GLN A 212 18.62 17.99 -0.30
C GLN A 212 20.14 18.02 -0.13
N CYS A 213 20.82 17.03 -0.70
CA CYS A 213 22.27 16.94 -0.74
C CYS A 213 22.73 16.85 -2.20
N VAL A 214 23.74 17.63 -2.57
CA VAL A 214 24.27 17.71 -3.92
C VAL A 214 25.69 17.17 -3.93
N LEU A 215 25.91 16.13 -4.73
CA LEU A 215 27.22 15.49 -4.91
C LEU A 215 27.74 15.82 -6.31
N THR A 216 28.99 16.24 -6.41
CA THR A 216 29.63 16.60 -7.68
C THR A 216 31.07 16.10 -7.73
N GLY A 217 31.73 16.22 -8.89
CA GLY A 217 33.15 15.89 -9.02
C GLY A 217 33.46 14.42 -8.67
N ASP A 218 34.41 14.19 -7.78
CA ASP A 218 34.83 12.83 -7.40
C ASP A 218 33.80 12.12 -6.51
N CYS A 219 32.90 12.86 -5.85
CA CYS A 219 31.83 12.27 -5.04
C CYS A 219 30.84 11.42 -5.86
N ILE A 220 30.79 11.58 -7.19
CA ILE A 220 29.93 10.79 -8.08
C ILE A 220 30.70 9.75 -8.91
N LYS A 221 31.99 9.59 -8.66
CA LYS A 221 32.88 8.67 -9.39
C LYS A 221 33.37 7.50 -8.55
N THR A 222 32.98 7.42 -7.28
CA THR A 222 33.35 6.33 -6.37
C THR A 222 32.57 5.06 -6.65
N LEU A 223 33.05 3.92 -6.14
CA LEU A 223 32.28 2.67 -6.16
C LEU A 223 30.93 2.80 -5.42
N ASP A 224 30.91 3.52 -4.30
CA ASP A 224 29.68 3.82 -3.56
C ASP A 224 28.68 4.62 -4.42
N ALA A 225 29.14 5.57 -5.24
CA ALA A 225 28.26 6.29 -6.17
C ALA A 225 27.59 5.36 -7.19
N LEU A 226 28.28 4.31 -7.63
CA LEU A 226 27.74 3.32 -8.56
C LEU A 226 26.77 2.34 -7.89
N ASP A 227 27.00 2.03 -6.62
CA ASP A 227 26.23 1.05 -5.84
C ASP A 227 25.08 1.71 -5.05
N LEU A 228 24.92 3.03 -5.10
CA LEU A 228 23.92 3.75 -4.34
C LEU A 228 22.49 3.47 -4.84
N THR A 229 21.63 3.08 -3.92
CA THR A 229 20.20 2.84 -4.14
C THR A 229 19.37 3.66 -3.15
N THR A 230 18.10 3.92 -3.49
CA THR A 230 17.13 4.46 -2.53
C THR A 230 17.01 3.52 -1.32
N GLU A 231 16.71 4.08 -0.14
CA GLU A 231 16.75 3.43 1.18
C GLU A 231 18.13 3.00 1.70
N SER A 232 19.21 3.19 0.93
CA SER A 232 20.56 3.04 1.48
C SER A 232 20.80 4.05 2.60
N THR A 233 21.51 3.63 3.63
CA THR A 233 21.97 4.52 4.71
C THR A 233 23.33 5.10 4.36
N VAL A 234 23.48 6.39 4.56
CA VAL A 234 24.66 7.17 4.14
C VAL A 234 25.12 8.10 5.25
N GLU A 235 26.42 8.33 5.31
CA GLU A 235 27.02 9.46 6.03
C GLU A 235 27.44 10.50 4.99
N LEU A 236 27.02 11.75 5.17
CA LEU A 236 27.40 12.86 4.30
C LEU A 236 28.03 13.98 5.13
N VAL A 237 29.07 14.57 4.56
CA VAL A 237 29.76 15.73 5.10
C VAL A 237 29.86 16.78 4.00
N GLY A 238 29.57 18.02 4.35
CA GLY A 238 29.53 19.10 3.38
C GLY A 238 29.18 20.43 4.00
N THR A 239 29.17 21.47 3.17
CA THR A 239 28.81 22.83 3.60
C THR A 239 27.33 23.09 3.32
N VAL A 240 26.64 23.68 4.31
CA VAL A 240 25.23 24.04 4.16
C VAL A 240 25.11 25.34 3.38
N GLU A 241 24.35 25.34 2.31
CA GLU A 241 24.07 26.52 1.48
C GLU A 241 22.58 26.82 1.43
N LYS A 242 22.22 28.09 1.24
CA LYS A 242 20.84 28.46 0.90
C LYS A 242 20.54 28.02 -0.51
N VAL A 243 19.33 27.53 -0.76
CA VAL A 243 18.90 27.27 -2.13
C VAL A 243 18.94 28.55 -2.97
N LYS A 244 19.32 28.41 -4.24
CA LYS A 244 19.36 29.52 -5.18
C LYS A 244 17.97 30.14 -5.37
N GLU A 245 17.95 31.43 -5.68
CA GLU A 245 16.69 32.15 -5.93
C GLU A 245 15.84 31.45 -7.01
N GLY A 246 14.54 31.29 -6.73
CA GLY A 246 13.60 30.56 -7.59
C GLY A 246 13.60 29.04 -7.43
N GLN A 247 14.53 28.45 -6.65
CA GLN A 247 14.55 27.02 -6.34
C GLN A 247 13.91 26.72 -4.99
N LYS A 248 13.39 25.50 -4.83
CA LYS A 248 12.80 25.00 -3.58
C LYS A 248 13.48 23.70 -3.17
N ALA A 249 13.90 23.62 -1.91
CA ALA A 249 14.32 22.39 -1.26
C ALA A 249 13.75 22.33 0.17
N PRO A 250 13.59 21.14 0.75
CA PRO A 250 13.19 21.00 2.16
C PRO A 250 14.06 21.84 3.09
N GLY A 251 13.43 22.63 3.97
CA GLY A 251 14.13 23.52 4.90
C GLY A 251 14.78 24.75 4.26
N GLY A 252 14.61 25.00 2.95
CA GLY A 252 15.17 26.17 2.27
C GLY A 252 16.71 26.16 2.13
N VAL A 253 17.34 25.01 2.35
CA VAL A 253 18.79 24.82 2.31
C VAL A 253 19.16 23.53 1.57
N GLU A 254 20.41 23.44 1.12
CA GLU A 254 21.00 22.25 0.56
C GLU A 254 22.40 21.99 1.13
N LEU A 255 22.81 20.72 1.15
CA LEU A 255 24.15 20.31 1.57
C LEU A 255 25.03 20.08 0.35
N MET A 256 26.07 20.89 0.20
CA MET A 256 27.11 20.70 -0.81
C MET A 256 28.14 19.70 -0.30
N VAL A 257 28.04 18.46 -0.76
CA VAL A 257 28.77 17.32 -0.20
C VAL A 257 30.21 17.30 -0.71
N ASP A 258 31.15 17.25 0.22
CA ASP A 258 32.59 17.12 -0.05
C ASP A 258 33.16 15.75 0.32
N TYR A 259 32.47 15.01 1.20
CA TYR A 259 32.79 13.63 1.58
C TYR A 259 31.50 12.88 1.90
N TRP A 260 31.43 11.62 1.49
CA TRP A 260 30.34 10.73 1.89
C TRP A 260 30.74 9.26 1.76
N LYS A 261 29.97 8.39 2.41
CA LYS A 261 30.08 6.94 2.29
C LYS A 261 28.74 6.26 2.49
N ILE A 262 28.57 5.08 1.92
CA ILE A 262 27.47 4.19 2.29
C ILE A 262 27.77 3.53 3.63
N ILE A 263 26.83 3.60 4.56
CA ILE A 263 26.86 2.87 5.84
C ILE A 263 26.29 1.47 5.63
N GLY A 264 25.13 1.38 4.97
CA GLY A 264 24.43 0.14 4.70
C GLY A 264 23.66 0.23 3.39
N ARG A 265 23.93 -0.71 2.49
CA ARG A 265 23.33 -0.77 1.14
C ARG A 265 21.91 -1.31 1.23
N ALA A 266 20.99 -0.67 0.50
CA ALA A 266 19.68 -1.23 0.22
C ALA A 266 19.70 -2.05 -1.08
N PRO A 267 18.82 -3.06 -1.23
CA PRO A 267 18.75 -3.87 -2.44
C PRO A 267 18.45 -3.04 -3.70
N GLY A 268 18.96 -3.50 -4.84
CA GLY A 268 18.64 -3.00 -6.18
C GLY A 268 17.99 -4.09 -7.05
N GLY A 269 17.73 -3.79 -8.33
CA GLY A 269 17.15 -4.75 -9.25
C GLY A 269 15.72 -5.16 -8.89
N ILE A 270 15.43 -6.46 -8.85
CA ILE A 270 14.09 -7.00 -8.56
C ILE A 270 13.63 -6.73 -7.11
N ASP A 271 14.57 -6.58 -6.19
CA ASP A 271 14.30 -6.31 -4.77
C ASP A 271 14.39 -4.82 -4.43
N ALA A 272 14.56 -3.94 -5.43
CA ALA A 272 14.62 -2.50 -5.24
C ALA A 272 13.36 -1.98 -4.55
N PHE A 273 13.53 -1.07 -3.58
CA PHE A 273 12.43 -0.52 -2.78
C PHE A 273 11.29 0.03 -3.63
N GLU A 274 11.61 0.75 -4.71
CA GLU A 274 10.65 1.33 -5.65
C GLU A 274 9.75 0.28 -6.33
N GLY A 275 10.25 -0.94 -6.53
CA GLY A 275 9.47 -2.04 -7.11
C GLY A 275 8.53 -2.72 -6.12
N ARG A 276 8.73 -2.53 -4.81
CA ARG A 276 7.95 -3.22 -3.75
C ARG A 276 6.60 -2.57 -3.47
N LEU A 277 6.51 -1.25 -3.64
CA LEU A 277 5.33 -0.44 -3.34
C LEU A 277 5.13 0.61 -4.43
N GLN A 278 4.36 0.24 -5.45
CA GLN A 278 3.95 1.12 -6.55
C GLN A 278 2.59 1.74 -6.24
N GLN A 279 2.17 2.76 -7.00
CA GLN A 279 0.92 3.48 -6.74
C GLN A 279 -0.33 2.57 -6.78
N ASP A 280 -0.33 1.56 -7.65
CA ASP A 280 -1.41 0.60 -7.88
C ASP A 280 -1.26 -0.71 -7.08
N THR A 281 -0.26 -0.79 -6.17
CA THR A 281 -0.09 -1.96 -5.30
C THR A 281 -1.33 -2.19 -4.45
N ASP A 282 -1.80 -3.45 -4.44
CA ASP A 282 -3.00 -3.88 -3.72
C ASP A 282 -2.92 -3.57 -2.22
N ALA A 283 -4.07 -3.25 -1.63
CA ALA A 283 -4.17 -2.85 -0.22
C ALA A 283 -3.68 -3.94 0.75
N SER A 284 -3.84 -5.24 0.42
CA SER A 284 -3.34 -6.34 1.25
C SER A 284 -1.81 -6.41 1.25
N ILE A 285 -1.18 -6.25 0.08
CA ILE A 285 0.27 -6.23 -0.07
C ILE A 285 0.87 -5.00 0.64
N ARG A 286 0.23 -3.83 0.50
CA ARG A 286 0.63 -2.62 1.24
C ARG A 286 0.59 -2.82 2.74
N ALA A 287 -0.41 -3.54 3.23
CA ALA A 287 -0.50 -3.87 4.65
C ALA A 287 0.58 -4.88 5.08
N ASP A 288 0.89 -5.91 4.28
CA ASP A 288 2.00 -6.84 4.59
C ASP A 288 3.37 -6.15 4.58
N LEU A 289 3.53 -5.18 3.69
CA LEU A 289 4.73 -4.36 3.56
C LEU A 289 4.60 -3.03 4.31
N ARG A 290 3.74 -2.94 5.34
CA ARG A 290 3.48 -1.68 6.06
C ARG A 290 4.76 -1.08 6.65
N HIS A 291 5.71 -1.91 7.06
CA HIS A 291 7.03 -1.48 7.54
C HIS A 291 7.88 -0.74 6.48
N LEU A 292 7.63 -0.98 5.19
CA LEU A 292 8.21 -0.23 4.06
C LEU A 292 7.33 0.96 3.69
N GLU A 293 6.00 0.79 3.67
CA GLU A 293 5.03 1.87 3.38
C GLU A 293 5.20 3.04 4.35
N LEU A 294 5.43 2.75 5.63
CA LEU A 294 5.72 3.72 6.70
C LEU A 294 6.98 4.56 6.46
N ARG A 295 7.78 4.25 5.44
CA ARG A 295 8.94 5.05 5.02
C ARG A 295 8.62 6.06 3.91
N GLY A 296 7.43 5.93 3.32
CA GLY A 296 6.87 6.90 2.37
C GLY A 296 6.38 8.16 3.07
N GLU A 297 6.31 9.27 2.30
CA GLU A 297 5.95 10.59 2.83
C GLU A 297 4.55 10.62 3.45
N THR A 298 3.56 10.05 2.78
CA THR A 298 2.17 10.05 3.25
C THR A 298 2.01 9.31 4.58
N ALA A 299 2.41 8.04 4.64
CA ALA A 299 2.26 7.23 5.85
C ALA A 299 3.05 7.80 7.04
N THR A 300 4.28 8.30 6.80
CA THR A 300 5.07 8.99 7.83
C THR A 300 4.35 10.24 8.34
N SER A 301 3.78 11.04 7.43
CA SER A 301 3.11 12.30 7.78
C SER A 301 1.85 12.06 8.61
N VAL A 302 1.08 11.02 8.29
CA VAL A 302 -0.08 10.60 9.12
C VAL A 302 0.37 10.22 10.53
N MET A 303 1.46 9.46 10.68
CA MET A 303 1.99 9.09 12.02
C MET A 303 2.52 10.30 12.80
N ARG A 304 3.11 11.30 12.12
CA ARG A 304 3.54 12.56 12.75
C ARG A 304 2.36 13.36 13.27
N VAL A 305 1.31 13.52 12.46
CA VAL A 305 0.09 14.21 12.89
C VAL A 305 -0.62 13.43 14.00
N ARG A 306 -0.63 12.09 13.95
CA ARG A 306 -1.12 11.26 15.06
C ARG A 306 -0.43 11.61 16.38
N ALA A 307 0.90 11.70 16.39
CA ALA A 307 1.64 12.05 17.61
C ALA A 307 1.30 13.46 18.11
N LEU A 308 1.21 14.44 17.20
CA LEU A 308 0.82 15.81 17.53
C LEU A 308 -0.63 15.92 18.01
N LEU A 309 -1.54 15.16 17.42
CA LEU A 309 -2.96 15.10 17.81
C LEU A 309 -3.11 14.59 19.25
N LEU A 310 -2.46 13.46 19.56
CA LEU A 310 -2.49 12.89 20.90
C LEU A 310 -1.86 13.84 21.94
N ARG A 311 -0.78 14.54 21.57
CA ARG A 311 -0.19 15.58 22.41
C ARG A 311 -1.16 16.75 22.62
N ALA A 312 -1.78 17.25 21.56
CA ALA A 312 -2.73 18.36 21.63
C ALA A 312 -3.93 18.04 22.54
N PHE A 313 -4.49 16.83 22.45
CA PHE A 313 -5.52 16.38 23.39
C PHE A 313 -5.03 16.37 24.84
N ARG A 314 -3.87 15.75 25.12
CA ARG A 314 -3.29 15.75 26.48
C ARG A 314 -3.05 17.15 27.02
N ASP A 315 -2.50 18.04 26.20
CA ASP A 315 -2.26 19.43 26.57
C ASP A 315 -3.59 20.16 26.87
N SER A 316 -4.64 19.93 26.08
CA SER A 316 -5.98 20.51 26.30
C SER A 316 -6.68 19.98 27.55
N PHE A 317 -6.54 18.67 27.85
CA PHE A 317 -7.01 18.08 29.10
C PHE A 317 -6.25 18.63 30.32
N TYR A 318 -4.92 18.71 30.21
CA TYR A 318 -4.07 19.25 31.26
C TYR A 318 -4.43 20.70 31.62
N LYS A 319 -4.67 21.57 30.62
CA LYS A 319 -5.13 22.95 30.84
C LYS A 319 -6.44 23.03 31.62
N ARG A 320 -7.33 22.05 31.45
CA ARG A 320 -8.63 21.94 32.13
C ARG A 320 -8.57 21.23 33.47
N ARG A 321 -7.39 20.74 33.88
CA ARG A 321 -7.18 19.94 35.10
C ARG A 321 -7.95 18.61 35.09
N ILE A 322 -8.14 18.04 33.90
CA ILE A 322 -8.72 16.70 33.73
C ILE A 322 -7.57 15.70 33.89
N THR A 323 -7.71 14.75 34.81
CA THR A 323 -6.62 13.86 35.25
C THR A 323 -6.50 12.65 34.32
N GLU A 324 -5.31 12.37 33.80
CA GLU A 324 -5.04 11.13 33.04
C GLU A 324 -5.03 9.93 34.00
N VAL A 325 -5.74 8.86 33.64
CA VAL A 325 -5.77 7.59 34.38
C VAL A 325 -5.45 6.42 33.44
N THR A 326 -5.09 5.27 34.03
CA THR A 326 -4.74 4.04 33.27
C THR A 326 -5.60 2.84 33.71
N PRO A 327 -6.86 2.75 33.25
CA PRO A 327 -7.75 1.61 33.49
C PRO A 327 -7.17 0.26 32.97
N PRO A 328 -7.69 -0.89 33.45
CA PRO A 328 -7.27 -2.20 32.96
C PRO A 328 -7.85 -2.54 31.57
N CYS A 329 -7.02 -3.14 30.71
CA CYS A 329 -7.48 -3.67 29.41
C CYS A 329 -8.06 -5.10 29.48
N MET A 330 -7.80 -5.82 30.58
CA MET A 330 -8.29 -7.18 30.82
C MET A 330 -9.45 -7.12 31.81
N VAL A 331 -10.63 -7.53 31.37
CA VAL A 331 -11.89 -7.33 32.11
C VAL A 331 -12.69 -8.63 32.21
N GLN A 332 -13.62 -8.69 33.16
CA GLN A 332 -14.60 -9.78 33.29
C GLN A 332 -16.03 -9.31 33.03
N THR A 333 -16.19 -8.05 32.62
CA THR A 333 -17.47 -7.36 32.39
C THR A 333 -17.52 -6.79 30.99
N SER A 334 -18.71 -6.68 30.42
CA SER A 334 -18.98 -6.06 29.12
C SER A 334 -19.45 -4.61 29.31
N VAL A 335 -19.20 -3.75 28.33
CA VAL A 335 -19.67 -2.35 28.34
C VAL A 335 -20.66 -2.09 27.20
N GLU A 336 -20.31 -2.50 25.98
CA GLU A 336 -21.04 -2.21 24.73
C GLU A 336 -21.78 -3.46 24.20
N GLY A 337 -22.15 -4.38 25.08
CA GLY A 337 -22.80 -5.65 24.75
C GLY A 337 -21.82 -6.81 24.54
N GLY A 338 -22.28 -8.02 24.87
CA GLY A 338 -21.43 -9.21 24.95
C GLY A 338 -21.04 -9.85 23.61
N SER A 339 -21.58 -9.39 22.48
CA SER A 339 -21.43 -10.06 21.18
C SER A 339 -20.11 -9.79 20.46
N THR A 340 -19.33 -8.78 20.89
CA THR A 340 -18.12 -8.31 20.21
C THR A 340 -16.90 -8.27 21.13
N LEU A 341 -16.86 -9.07 22.20
CA LEU A 341 -15.69 -9.21 23.07
C LEU A 341 -14.69 -10.23 22.52
N PHE A 342 -13.39 -9.94 22.66
CA PHE A 342 -12.36 -10.96 22.51
C PHE A 342 -12.18 -11.69 23.84
N GLU A 343 -12.54 -12.97 23.87
CA GLU A 343 -12.37 -13.83 25.04
C GLU A 343 -10.98 -14.48 25.06
N PHE A 344 -10.40 -14.61 26.26
CA PHE A 344 -9.16 -15.34 26.50
C PHE A 344 -9.16 -15.99 27.90
N ASP A 345 -8.30 -17.00 28.07
CA ASP A 345 -8.10 -17.67 29.37
C ASP A 345 -7.16 -16.85 30.26
N TYR A 346 -7.68 -16.38 31.40
CA TYR A 346 -6.92 -15.69 32.44
C TYR A 346 -6.72 -16.64 33.62
N TYR A 347 -5.71 -17.50 33.49
CA TYR A 347 -5.32 -18.48 34.51
C TYR A 347 -6.45 -19.44 34.91
N GLY A 348 -7.21 -19.96 33.94
CA GLY A 348 -8.34 -20.86 34.16
C GLY A 348 -9.69 -20.15 34.38
N ALA A 349 -9.72 -18.82 34.37
CA ALA A 349 -10.94 -18.03 34.42
C ALA A 349 -11.17 -17.30 33.08
N PRO A 350 -12.42 -17.22 32.58
CA PRO A 350 -12.71 -16.43 31.39
C PRO A 350 -12.46 -14.94 31.66
N ALA A 351 -11.79 -14.29 30.72
CA ALA A 351 -11.58 -12.85 30.70
C ALA A 351 -11.73 -12.33 29.26
N TYR A 352 -11.85 -11.02 29.14
CA TYR A 352 -12.09 -10.35 27.88
C TYR A 352 -11.18 -9.14 27.72
N LEU A 353 -10.85 -8.80 26.47
CA LEU A 353 -10.23 -7.51 26.17
C LEU A 353 -11.31 -6.42 26.20
N THR A 354 -10.97 -5.27 26.81
CA THR A 354 -11.90 -4.18 27.03
C THR A 354 -12.48 -3.60 25.74
N GLN A 355 -13.80 -3.34 25.71
CA GLN A 355 -14.44 -2.57 24.64
C GLN A 355 -14.33 -1.06 24.89
N SER A 356 -14.33 -0.66 26.17
CA SER A 356 -14.37 0.71 26.65
C SER A 356 -13.95 0.74 28.12
N SER A 357 -13.28 1.80 28.53
CA SER A 357 -12.86 2.01 29.91
C SER A 357 -13.83 2.87 30.71
N GLN A 358 -14.93 3.30 30.09
CA GLN A 358 -15.91 4.24 30.65
C GLN A 358 -16.32 3.87 32.09
N LEU A 359 -16.72 2.61 32.32
CA LEU A 359 -17.20 2.20 33.64
C LEU A 359 -16.14 2.41 34.73
N TYR A 360 -14.85 2.24 34.40
CA TYR A 360 -13.74 2.51 35.33
C TYR A 360 -13.52 4.01 35.53
N LEU A 361 -13.66 4.83 34.48
CA LEU A 361 -13.56 6.29 34.59
C LEU A 361 -14.64 6.84 35.54
N GLU A 362 -15.87 6.33 35.45
CA GLU A 362 -16.96 6.70 36.37
C GLU A 362 -16.60 6.42 37.84
N THR A 363 -15.87 5.33 38.13
CA THR A 363 -15.51 4.99 39.54
C THR A 363 -14.53 5.94 40.20
N VAL A 364 -13.75 6.68 39.41
CA VAL A 364 -12.70 7.55 39.94
C VAL A 364 -13.14 9.01 40.01
N LEU A 365 -14.30 9.37 39.47
CA LEU A 365 -14.86 10.72 39.57
C LEU A 365 -14.92 11.24 41.01
N PRO A 366 -15.40 10.46 42.00
CA PRO A 366 -15.48 10.94 43.39
C PRO A 366 -14.12 11.19 44.05
N SER A 367 -13.03 10.68 43.46
CA SER A 367 -11.66 10.78 43.98
C SER A 367 -10.83 11.82 43.24
N LEU A 368 -10.89 11.80 41.90
CA LEU A 368 -10.00 12.57 41.02
C LEU A 368 -10.68 13.73 40.30
N GLY A 369 -12.01 13.86 40.42
CA GLY A 369 -12.80 14.81 39.62
C GLY A 369 -12.87 14.35 38.16
N ASP A 370 -12.77 15.29 37.23
CA ASP A 370 -12.78 15.00 35.80
C ASP A 370 -11.55 14.17 35.39
N VAL A 371 -11.77 13.11 34.62
CA VAL A 371 -10.71 12.17 34.22
C VAL A 371 -10.74 11.85 32.73
N TYR A 372 -9.61 11.41 32.20
CA TYR A 372 -9.52 10.85 30.86
C TYR A 372 -8.53 9.69 30.79
N CYS A 373 -8.65 8.85 29.77
CA CYS A 373 -7.61 7.90 29.37
C CYS A 373 -7.42 7.90 27.86
N ILE A 374 -6.22 7.56 27.41
CA ILE A 374 -5.91 7.28 26.01
C ILE A 374 -5.26 5.88 25.99
N GLN A 375 -6.03 4.88 25.63
CA GLN A 375 -5.59 3.48 25.61
C GLN A 375 -6.31 2.69 24.52
N GLU A 376 -5.95 1.42 24.34
CA GLU A 376 -6.56 0.57 23.33
C GLU A 376 -7.93 0.04 23.79
N SER A 377 -8.89 0.08 22.87
CA SER A 377 -10.14 -0.66 22.96
C SER A 377 -10.21 -1.72 21.86
N PHE A 378 -10.91 -2.81 22.14
CA PHE A 378 -10.96 -3.98 21.28
C PHE A 378 -12.38 -4.33 20.88
N ARG A 379 -12.59 -4.66 19.60
CA ARG A 379 -13.89 -5.06 19.06
C ARG A 379 -13.74 -6.31 18.18
N ALA A 380 -14.31 -7.42 18.63
CA ALA A 380 -14.39 -8.68 17.89
C ALA A 380 -15.52 -8.66 16.84
N GLU A 381 -15.75 -7.51 16.22
CA GLU A 381 -16.73 -7.36 15.15
C GLU A 381 -16.24 -8.07 13.87
N LYS A 382 -17.11 -8.87 13.27
CA LYS A 382 -16.86 -9.53 11.97
C LYS A 382 -17.15 -8.56 10.81
N SER A 383 -16.49 -7.40 10.83
CA SER A 383 -16.74 -6.29 9.91
C SER A 383 -15.47 -5.92 9.15
N LEU A 384 -15.58 -5.76 7.83
CA LEU A 384 -14.48 -5.39 6.92
C LEU A 384 -14.64 -4.00 6.32
N THR A 385 -15.40 -3.10 6.96
CA THR A 385 -15.60 -1.75 6.41
C THR A 385 -14.36 -0.86 6.59
N ARG A 386 -14.43 0.35 6.03
CA ARG A 386 -13.33 1.32 6.00
C ARG A 386 -13.10 2.02 7.35
N ARG A 387 -14.00 1.86 8.32
CA ARG A 387 -14.02 2.55 9.63
C ARG A 387 -13.85 1.67 10.87
N HIS A 388 -13.79 0.34 10.70
CA HIS A 388 -13.65 -0.60 11.81
C HIS A 388 -12.24 -1.17 11.90
N LEU A 389 -11.75 -1.27 13.13
CA LEU A 389 -10.54 -1.95 13.54
C LEU A 389 -10.89 -2.89 14.70
N SER A 390 -10.12 -3.95 14.86
CA SER A 390 -10.25 -4.85 16.01
C SER A 390 -9.53 -4.35 17.25
N GLU A 391 -8.54 -3.47 17.08
CA GLU A 391 -7.76 -2.76 18.10
C GLU A 391 -7.64 -1.31 17.61
N TYR A 392 -8.02 -0.35 18.44
CA TYR A 392 -7.97 1.08 18.12
C TYR A 392 -7.69 1.90 19.37
N THR A 393 -6.99 3.03 19.19
CA THR A 393 -6.72 3.93 20.30
C THR A 393 -7.98 4.72 20.60
N HIS A 394 -8.54 4.46 21.77
CA HIS A 394 -9.74 5.07 22.30
C HIS A 394 -9.36 6.15 23.31
N LEU A 395 -9.73 7.38 23.00
CA LEU A 395 -9.63 8.52 23.91
C LEU A 395 -10.97 8.67 24.61
N GLU A 396 -11.01 8.41 25.90
CA GLU A 396 -12.24 8.45 26.70
C GLU A 396 -12.08 9.48 27.81
N ALA A 397 -13.13 10.25 28.08
CA ALA A 397 -13.16 11.19 29.19
C ALA A 397 -14.52 11.17 29.89
N GLU A 398 -14.49 11.37 31.20
CA GLU A 398 -15.65 11.37 32.07
C GLU A 398 -15.59 12.59 32.97
N LEU A 399 -16.69 13.33 33.05
CA LEU A 399 -16.79 14.63 33.72
C LEU A 399 -17.88 14.57 34.80
N VAL A 400 -17.61 15.19 35.95
CA VAL A 400 -18.49 15.15 37.13
C VAL A 400 -19.17 16.50 37.36
N PHE A 401 -20.39 16.48 37.92
CA PHE A 401 -21.22 17.67 38.19
C PHE A 401 -21.59 18.47 36.94
N ILE A 402 -21.91 17.76 35.85
CA ILE A 402 -22.29 18.36 34.57
C ILE A 402 -23.72 18.02 34.18
N GLN A 403 -24.32 18.84 33.33
CA GLN A 403 -25.57 18.56 32.63
C GLN A 403 -25.29 18.20 31.16
N PHE A 404 -26.29 17.67 30.46
CA PHE A 404 -26.12 17.29 29.05
C PHE A 404 -25.63 18.44 28.17
N LYS A 405 -26.09 19.69 28.42
CA LYS A 405 -25.60 20.87 27.71
C LYS A 405 -24.10 21.07 27.90
N ASP A 406 -23.59 20.89 29.11
CA ASP A 406 -22.17 21.08 29.43
C ASP A 406 -21.31 20.02 28.72
N LEU A 407 -21.80 18.77 28.62
CA LEU A 407 -21.16 17.72 27.82
C LEU A 407 -21.04 18.13 26.34
N LEU A 408 -22.13 18.66 25.76
CA LEU A 408 -22.14 19.14 24.37
C LEU A 408 -21.18 20.31 24.16
N ASP A 409 -21.18 21.30 25.07
CA ASP A 409 -20.28 22.45 25.00
C ASP A 409 -18.81 22.00 25.12
N HIS A 410 -18.50 21.12 26.07
CA HIS A 410 -17.15 20.57 26.27
C HIS A 410 -16.64 19.81 25.05
N LEU A 411 -17.47 18.97 24.43
CA LEU A 411 -17.13 18.23 23.21
C LEU A 411 -16.77 19.18 22.07
N GLU A 412 -17.59 20.21 21.85
CA GLU A 412 -17.34 21.22 20.82
C GLU A 412 -16.01 21.94 21.07
N ASP A 413 -15.83 22.46 22.29
CA ASP A 413 -14.64 23.21 22.68
C ASP A 413 -13.37 22.38 22.56
N MET A 414 -13.41 21.12 23.01
CA MET A 414 -12.26 20.22 22.98
C MET A 414 -11.83 19.91 21.54
N ILE A 415 -12.77 19.52 20.68
CA ILE A 415 -12.50 19.23 19.27
C ILE A 415 -11.95 20.47 18.57
N CYS A 416 -12.60 21.61 18.78
CA CYS A 416 -12.23 22.87 18.16
C CYS A 416 -10.84 23.35 18.59
N GLU A 417 -10.53 23.35 19.89
CA GLU A 417 -9.21 23.75 20.39
C GLU A 417 -8.08 22.86 19.86
N VAL A 418 -8.32 21.54 19.80
CA VAL A 418 -7.32 20.60 19.29
C VAL A 418 -7.05 20.81 17.80
N VAL A 419 -8.10 21.04 17.00
CA VAL A 419 -7.95 21.38 15.58
C VAL A 419 -7.19 22.70 15.42
N ASP A 420 -7.54 23.75 16.17
CA ASP A 420 -6.83 25.02 16.14
C ASP A 420 -5.35 24.87 16.50
N THR A 421 -5.06 24.06 17.53
CA THR A 421 -3.68 23.78 17.98
C THR A 421 -2.87 23.14 16.86
N LEU A 422 -3.43 22.16 16.15
CA LEU A 422 -2.76 21.49 15.02
C LEU A 422 -2.60 22.39 13.80
N LEU A 423 -3.54 23.29 13.54
CA LEU A 423 -3.44 24.25 12.42
C LEU A 423 -2.43 25.36 12.69
N ASN A 424 -2.19 25.70 13.96
CA ASN A 424 -1.20 26.68 14.40
C ASN A 424 0.21 26.08 14.54
N ASP A 425 0.35 24.77 14.73
CA ASP A 425 1.65 24.10 14.70
C ASP A 425 2.18 24.00 13.24
N PRO A 426 3.39 24.52 12.94
CA PRO A 426 3.90 24.55 11.57
C PRO A 426 4.00 23.18 10.90
N VAL A 427 4.29 22.13 11.67
CA VAL A 427 4.51 20.78 11.15
C VAL A 427 3.18 20.15 10.78
N SER A 428 2.20 20.12 11.69
CA SER A 428 0.89 19.56 11.37
C SER A 428 0.13 20.41 10.35
N SER A 429 0.26 21.74 10.38
CA SER A 429 -0.39 22.64 9.41
C SER A 429 0.07 22.36 7.98
N GLU A 430 1.37 22.19 7.75
CA GLU A 430 1.92 21.84 6.43
C GLU A 430 1.45 20.46 5.96
N ILE A 431 1.44 19.47 6.86
CA ILE A 431 0.98 18.11 6.55
C ILE A 431 -0.51 18.12 6.20
N ILE A 432 -1.35 18.78 7.01
CA ILE A 432 -2.81 18.86 6.79
C ILE A 432 -3.08 19.51 5.43
N LYS A 433 -2.44 20.65 5.10
CA LYS A 433 -2.58 21.29 3.78
C LYS A 433 -2.14 20.40 2.62
N THR A 434 -1.13 19.56 2.83
CA THR A 434 -0.63 18.65 1.80
C THR A 434 -1.56 17.47 1.57
N LEU A 435 -2.05 16.86 2.64
CA LEU A 435 -2.89 15.65 2.58
C LEU A 435 -4.38 15.94 2.40
N ASN A 436 -4.82 17.12 2.82
CA ASN A 436 -6.20 17.59 2.79
C ASN A 436 -6.24 19.10 2.46
N PRO A 437 -5.94 19.49 1.21
CA PRO A 437 -5.83 20.89 0.80
C PRO A 437 -7.13 21.69 0.94
N GLU A 438 -8.27 21.01 0.88
CA GLU A 438 -9.61 21.58 1.03
C GLU A 438 -10.10 21.59 2.49
N PHE A 439 -9.26 21.20 3.46
CA PHE A 439 -9.65 21.16 4.86
C PHE A 439 -10.07 22.55 5.36
N GLN A 440 -11.26 22.61 5.94
CA GLN A 440 -11.74 23.78 6.65
C GLN A 440 -11.89 23.45 8.13
N PRO A 441 -11.45 24.34 9.04
CA PRO A 441 -11.77 24.20 10.45
C PRO A 441 -13.28 24.04 10.65
N PRO A 442 -13.71 23.21 11.61
CA PRO A 442 -15.14 22.99 11.86
C PRO A 442 -15.83 24.31 12.22
N SER A 443 -17.00 24.57 11.62
CA SER A 443 -17.79 25.76 11.92
C SER A 443 -18.38 25.69 13.32
N ARG A 444 -18.44 26.85 14.00
CA ARG A 444 -18.95 26.98 15.37
C ARG A 444 -20.22 27.86 15.41
N PRO A 445 -21.22 27.55 16.24
CA PRO A 445 -21.35 26.31 17.01
C PRO A 445 -21.64 25.10 16.11
N PHE A 446 -21.47 23.88 16.61
CA PHE A 446 -21.86 22.67 15.90
C PHE A 446 -23.38 22.62 15.78
N LEU A 447 -23.90 22.01 14.70
CA LEU A 447 -25.34 21.83 14.56
C LEU A 447 -25.80 20.77 15.56
N ARG A 448 -26.69 21.12 16.50
CA ARG A 448 -27.37 20.14 17.35
C ARG A 448 -28.63 19.68 16.66
N MET A 449 -28.73 18.40 16.36
CA MET A 449 -29.86 17.80 15.66
C MET A 449 -30.43 16.67 16.50
N ASP A 450 -31.72 16.71 16.80
CA ASP A 450 -32.38 15.60 17.47
C ASP A 450 -32.51 14.40 16.52
N TYR A 451 -32.36 13.18 17.01
CA TYR A 451 -32.55 11.94 16.25
C TYR A 451 -33.86 11.95 15.45
N ARG A 452 -34.95 12.46 16.04
CA ARG A 452 -36.26 12.54 15.37
C ARG A 452 -36.24 13.48 14.17
N ASP A 453 -35.49 14.58 14.28
CA ASP A 453 -35.29 15.53 13.19
C ASP A 453 -34.39 14.95 12.10
N ALA A 454 -33.40 14.12 12.46
CA ALA A 454 -32.58 13.39 11.49
C ALA A 454 -33.42 12.38 10.69
N ILE A 455 -34.29 11.60 11.32
CA ILE A 455 -35.22 10.69 10.62
C ILE A 455 -36.11 11.46 9.64
N LYS A 456 -36.63 12.61 10.06
CA LYS A 456 -37.40 13.51 9.18
C LYS A 456 -36.56 14.01 8.01
N TYR A 457 -35.33 14.48 8.25
CA TYR A 457 -34.41 14.94 7.23
C TYR A 457 -34.13 13.86 6.18
N LEU A 458 -33.80 12.64 6.62
CA LEU A 458 -33.52 11.51 5.74
C LEU A 458 -34.69 11.25 4.77
N ASN A 459 -35.91 11.17 5.30
CA ASN A 459 -37.11 10.92 4.50
C ASN A 459 -37.43 12.08 3.54
N GLU A 460 -37.32 13.34 3.99
CA GLU A 460 -37.56 14.53 3.15
C GLU A 460 -36.56 14.66 2.00
N HIS A 461 -35.33 14.17 2.17
CA HIS A 461 -34.27 14.22 1.16
C HIS A 461 -34.13 12.91 0.35
N GLY A 462 -35.08 11.97 0.51
CA GLY A 462 -35.10 10.71 -0.22
C GLY A 462 -33.89 9.81 0.09
N ILE A 463 -33.34 9.91 1.29
CA ILE A 463 -32.31 8.99 1.80
C ILE A 463 -33.04 7.81 2.43
N LYS A 464 -33.03 6.68 1.74
CA LYS A 464 -33.74 5.45 2.13
C LYS A 464 -32.80 4.50 2.87
N LYS A 465 -33.40 3.52 3.56
CA LYS A 465 -32.70 2.35 4.10
C LYS A 465 -32.14 1.46 2.99
N GLU A 466 -31.29 0.50 3.35
CA GLU A 466 -30.70 -0.46 2.40
C GLU A 466 -31.76 -1.28 1.63
N ASP A 467 -32.90 -1.55 2.26
CA ASP A 467 -34.03 -2.25 1.65
C ASP A 467 -34.95 -1.34 0.78
N GLY A 468 -34.62 -0.06 0.69
CA GLY A 468 -35.36 0.94 -0.10
C GLY A 468 -36.56 1.57 0.62
N SER A 469 -36.88 1.18 1.85
CA SER A 469 -37.98 1.75 2.62
C SER A 469 -37.59 3.04 3.35
N ASP A 470 -38.61 3.81 3.79
CA ASP A 470 -38.43 5.02 4.60
C ASP A 470 -37.98 4.68 6.03
N HIS A 471 -37.26 5.63 6.63
CA HIS A 471 -36.84 5.54 8.02
C HIS A 471 -38.01 5.83 8.96
N ILE A 472 -38.13 5.07 10.05
CA ILE A 472 -39.11 5.32 11.12
C ILE A 472 -38.39 5.56 12.45
N VAL A 473 -39.03 6.28 13.36
CA VAL A 473 -38.51 6.50 14.71
C VAL A 473 -38.36 5.14 15.41
N GLY A 474 -37.14 4.84 15.85
CA GLY A 474 -36.75 3.54 16.38
C GLY A 474 -35.82 2.74 15.46
N ASP A 475 -35.66 3.15 14.20
CA ASP A 475 -34.65 2.59 13.30
C ASP A 475 -33.24 3.08 13.67
N ASP A 476 -32.25 2.20 13.60
CA ASP A 476 -30.85 2.60 13.60
C ASP A 476 -30.48 3.32 12.28
N ILE A 477 -29.72 4.40 12.38
CA ILE A 477 -29.29 5.18 11.20
C ILE A 477 -27.94 4.60 10.74
N ALA A 478 -28.00 3.68 9.78
CA ALA A 478 -26.81 3.04 9.25
C ALA A 478 -25.80 4.03 8.63
N GLU A 479 -24.53 3.64 8.60
CA GLU A 479 -23.38 4.42 8.13
C GLU A 479 -23.63 5.18 6.82
N ALA A 480 -24.22 4.52 5.83
CA ALA A 480 -24.45 5.11 4.51
C ALA A 480 -25.43 6.29 4.55
N ALA A 481 -26.52 6.15 5.32
CA ALA A 481 -27.52 7.20 5.50
C ALA A 481 -26.97 8.36 6.34
N GLU A 482 -26.28 8.03 7.45
CA GLU A 482 -25.60 8.99 8.33
C GLU A 482 -24.62 9.87 7.54
N ARG A 483 -23.73 9.24 6.75
CA ARG A 483 -22.74 9.96 5.94
C ARG A 483 -23.40 10.82 4.89
N LYS A 484 -24.40 10.28 4.18
CA LYS A 484 -25.11 11.05 3.14
C LYS A 484 -25.78 12.29 3.72
N MET A 485 -26.41 12.18 4.88
CA MET A 485 -26.99 13.33 5.60
C MET A 485 -25.90 14.33 6.00
N THR A 486 -24.83 13.85 6.64
CA THR A 486 -23.74 14.71 7.14
C THR A 486 -23.04 15.44 5.99
N ASP A 487 -22.80 14.77 4.86
CA ASP A 487 -22.17 15.33 3.67
C ASP A 487 -23.09 16.34 2.95
N GLN A 488 -24.41 16.12 2.94
CA GLN A 488 -25.37 17.07 2.36
C GLN A 488 -25.51 18.35 3.20
N ILE A 489 -25.50 18.22 4.53
CA ILE A 489 -25.55 19.36 5.47
C ILE A 489 -24.19 20.09 5.50
N ASN A 490 -23.09 19.35 5.29
CA ASN A 490 -21.72 19.84 5.12
C ASN A 490 -21.20 20.73 6.28
N ARG A 491 -21.51 20.35 7.53
CA ARG A 491 -20.94 20.91 8.76
C ARG A 491 -20.95 19.85 9.87
N PRO A 492 -20.18 20.01 10.95
CA PRO A 492 -20.25 19.12 12.10
C PRO A 492 -21.66 19.09 12.71
N ILE A 493 -22.14 17.89 13.04
CA ILE A 493 -23.45 17.64 13.65
C ILE A 493 -23.25 16.90 14.97
N MET A 494 -23.82 17.43 16.04
CA MET A 494 -24.08 16.69 17.28
C MET A 494 -25.49 16.10 17.15
N LEU A 495 -25.56 14.83 16.75
CA LEU A 495 -26.80 14.09 16.66
C LEU A 495 -27.16 13.60 18.07
N ILE A 496 -28.28 14.06 18.62
CA ILE A 496 -28.62 13.88 20.03
C ILE A 496 -29.94 13.13 20.22
N HIS A 497 -30.16 12.64 21.44
CA HIS A 497 -31.42 12.05 21.88
C HIS A 497 -31.83 10.78 21.16
N PHE A 498 -30.94 9.79 21.11
CA PHE A 498 -31.26 8.50 20.50
C PHE A 498 -32.27 7.69 21.34
N PRO A 499 -33.10 6.85 20.68
CA PRO A 499 -33.98 5.90 21.35
C PRO A 499 -33.19 4.98 22.30
N LYS A 500 -33.72 4.76 23.50
CA LYS A 500 -33.11 3.92 24.55
C LYS A 500 -32.86 2.48 24.09
N LEU A 501 -33.71 1.95 23.21
CA LEU A 501 -33.59 0.58 22.69
C LEU A 501 -32.41 0.38 21.73
N LEU A 502 -31.83 1.47 21.20
CA LEU A 502 -30.70 1.43 20.26
C LEU A 502 -29.36 1.72 20.93
N LYS A 503 -29.36 2.09 22.21
CA LYS A 503 -28.18 2.58 22.93
C LYS A 503 -27.90 1.75 24.17
N ALA A 504 -26.68 1.88 24.68
CA ALA A 504 -26.20 1.11 25.82
C ALA A 504 -27.03 1.35 27.10
N PHE A 505 -27.03 0.36 27.98
CA PHE A 505 -27.91 0.30 29.15
C PHE A 505 -27.67 1.42 30.18
N TYR A 506 -26.45 1.96 30.22
CA TYR A 506 -25.99 2.94 31.21
C TYR A 506 -26.42 4.38 30.91
N MET A 507 -27.00 4.65 29.73
CA MET A 507 -27.31 6.02 29.29
C MET A 507 -28.53 6.59 30.03
N GLN A 508 -28.41 7.83 30.52
CA GLN A 508 -29.46 8.54 31.24
C GLN A 508 -30.69 8.76 30.32
N PRO A 509 -31.91 8.40 30.75
CA PRO A 509 -33.13 8.73 30.02
C PRO A 509 -33.41 10.23 30.02
N LEU A 510 -33.94 10.75 28.91
CA LEU A 510 -34.37 12.13 28.81
C LEU A 510 -35.63 12.35 29.68
N ALA A 511 -35.58 13.33 30.59
CA ALA A 511 -36.67 13.57 31.55
C ALA A 511 -38.03 13.86 30.89
N SER A 512 -38.03 14.53 29.72
CA SER A 512 -39.25 14.87 28.98
C SER A 512 -39.75 13.75 28.06
N ALA A 513 -38.91 12.76 27.74
CA ALA A 513 -39.25 11.63 26.88
C ALA A 513 -38.41 10.40 27.26
N PRO A 514 -38.83 9.61 28.28
CA PRO A 514 -38.01 8.53 28.88
C PRO A 514 -37.65 7.34 27.96
N ASP A 515 -38.23 7.29 26.76
CA ASP A 515 -37.88 6.32 25.70
C ASP A 515 -36.67 6.77 24.87
N PHE A 516 -36.16 7.99 25.10
CA PHE A 516 -34.96 8.55 24.52
C PHE A 516 -33.91 8.82 25.60
N THR A 517 -32.66 9.00 25.20
CA THR A 517 -31.51 9.12 26.11
C THR A 517 -30.84 10.48 25.98
N GLU A 518 -30.13 10.95 27.01
CA GLU A 518 -29.23 12.10 26.92
C GLU A 518 -27.90 11.67 26.29
N SER A 519 -27.98 11.25 25.03
CA SER A 519 -26.86 10.75 24.21
C SER A 519 -26.51 11.71 23.09
N VAL A 520 -25.26 11.67 22.66
CA VAL A 520 -24.72 12.45 21.55
C VAL A 520 -23.73 11.62 20.73
N ASP A 521 -23.88 11.66 19.42
CA ASP A 521 -22.87 11.23 18.46
C ASP A 521 -22.40 12.47 17.68
N VAL A 522 -21.08 12.68 17.57
CA VAL A 522 -20.50 13.79 16.79
C VAL A 522 -20.15 13.27 15.40
N LEU A 523 -20.89 13.77 14.41
CA LEU A 523 -20.76 13.43 13.00
C LEU A 523 -19.94 14.50 12.27
N MET A 524 -18.91 14.06 11.57
CA MET A 524 -18.05 14.91 10.75
C MET A 524 -18.26 14.61 9.26
N PRO A 525 -18.31 15.64 8.40
CA PRO A 525 -18.34 15.44 6.95
C PRO A 525 -17.20 14.53 6.47
N ASN A 526 -17.46 13.75 5.43
CA ASN A 526 -16.58 12.77 4.82
C ASN A 526 -16.24 11.53 5.65
N VAL A 527 -16.56 11.46 6.94
CA VAL A 527 -16.28 10.28 7.79
C VAL A 527 -17.55 9.71 8.42
N GLY A 528 -18.42 10.57 8.97
CA GLY A 528 -19.52 10.18 9.85
C GLY A 528 -19.13 10.33 11.32
N GLU A 529 -19.64 9.43 12.16
CA GLU A 529 -19.38 9.38 13.60
C GLU A 529 -17.88 9.26 13.96
N VAL A 530 -17.37 10.25 14.70
CA VAL A 530 -16.01 10.28 15.26
C VAL A 530 -15.97 10.24 16.80
N VAL A 531 -17.07 10.61 17.46
CA VAL A 531 -17.24 10.59 18.92
C VAL A 531 -18.64 10.08 19.25
N GLY A 532 -18.75 9.24 20.28
CA GLY A 532 -20.00 8.86 20.92
C GLY A 532 -19.94 9.18 22.42
N GLY A 533 -21.04 9.66 22.99
CA GLY A 533 -21.10 10.04 24.41
C GLY A 533 -22.51 10.10 24.96
N SER A 534 -22.62 10.20 26.28
CA SER A 534 -23.90 10.38 26.97
C SER A 534 -23.74 10.84 28.41
N MET A 535 -24.83 11.35 28.97
CA MET A 535 -25.03 11.39 30.42
C MET A 535 -25.30 9.99 30.96
N ARG A 536 -24.91 9.72 32.21
CA ARG A 536 -25.01 8.39 32.82
C ARG A 536 -26.17 8.31 33.81
N ILE A 537 -26.77 7.13 33.93
CA ILE A 537 -27.82 6.88 34.93
C ILE A 537 -27.27 7.14 36.33
N THR A 538 -27.89 8.02 37.10
CA THR A 538 -27.46 8.37 38.48
C THR A 538 -28.29 7.70 39.57
N ASP A 539 -29.52 7.28 39.24
CA ASP A 539 -30.43 6.61 40.15
C ASP A 539 -30.15 5.11 40.22
N TYR A 540 -30.02 4.58 41.45
CA TYR A 540 -29.69 3.17 41.68
C TYR A 540 -30.76 2.22 41.14
N ASP A 541 -32.04 2.47 41.45
CA ASP A 541 -33.14 1.59 41.06
C ASP A 541 -33.32 1.57 39.53
N THR A 542 -33.15 2.73 38.88
CA THR A 542 -33.15 2.87 37.43
C THR A 542 -32.01 2.07 36.79
N LEU A 543 -30.81 2.12 37.36
CA LEU A 543 -29.66 1.34 36.88
C LEU A 543 -29.90 -0.17 37.02
N MET A 544 -30.43 -0.61 38.18
CA MET A 544 -30.77 -2.02 38.40
C MET A 544 -31.87 -2.50 37.45
N ALA A 545 -32.85 -1.65 37.15
CA ALA A 545 -33.87 -1.93 36.14
C ALA A 545 -33.27 -2.05 34.72
N ALA A 546 -32.24 -1.26 34.40
CA ALA A 546 -31.53 -1.34 33.13
C ALA A 546 -30.76 -2.67 32.99
N TYR A 547 -30.03 -3.11 34.02
CA TYR A 547 -29.40 -4.43 34.06
C TYR A 547 -30.41 -5.56 33.77
N LYS A 548 -31.55 -5.52 34.47
CA LYS A 548 -32.62 -6.51 34.30
C LYS A 548 -33.20 -6.50 32.88
N ARG A 549 -33.39 -5.32 32.29
CA ARG A 549 -33.92 -5.14 30.92
C ARG A 549 -33.02 -5.79 29.87
N GLU A 550 -31.71 -5.57 29.97
CA GLU A 550 -30.74 -6.13 29.02
C GLU A 550 -30.36 -7.59 29.33
N GLY A 551 -30.86 -8.17 30.43
CA GLY A 551 -30.49 -9.52 30.85
C GLY A 551 -29.02 -9.63 31.29
N ILE A 552 -28.42 -8.53 31.76
CA ILE A 552 -27.02 -8.49 32.21
C ILE A 552 -26.99 -8.80 33.72
N PRO A 553 -26.21 -9.80 34.19
CA PRO A 553 -26.01 -10.06 35.61
C PRO A 553 -25.35 -8.86 36.27
N SER A 554 -25.99 -8.26 37.28
CA SER A 554 -25.48 -7.05 37.95
C SER A 554 -24.39 -7.33 38.98
N GLU A 555 -24.28 -8.56 39.46
CA GLU A 555 -23.39 -8.98 40.55
C GLU A 555 -21.90 -8.69 40.27
N PRO A 556 -21.36 -8.94 39.06
CA PRO A 556 -19.98 -8.59 38.71
C PRO A 556 -19.71 -7.07 38.65
N TYR A 557 -20.77 -6.26 38.58
CA TYR A 557 -20.72 -4.79 38.49
C TYR A 557 -20.95 -4.11 39.85
N TYR A 558 -20.75 -4.82 40.98
CA TYR A 558 -20.97 -4.25 42.32
C TYR A 558 -20.26 -2.89 42.49
N TRP A 559 -19.01 -2.79 42.04
CA TRP A 559 -18.18 -1.58 42.09
C TRP A 559 -18.74 -0.43 41.24
N PHE A 560 -19.49 -0.73 40.18
CA PHE A 560 -20.14 0.26 39.33
C PHE A 560 -21.47 0.72 39.93
N THR A 561 -22.27 -0.22 40.45
CA THR A 561 -23.54 0.09 41.11
C THR A 561 -23.35 0.81 42.45
N ASP A 562 -22.23 0.58 43.14
CA ASP A 562 -21.88 1.28 44.38
C ASP A 562 -21.67 2.78 44.16
N GLN A 563 -21.27 3.21 42.96
CA GLN A 563 -21.19 4.65 42.62
C GLN A 563 -22.54 5.35 42.76
N ARG A 564 -23.66 4.63 42.62
CA ARG A 564 -25.02 5.17 42.74
C ARG A 564 -25.54 5.14 44.18
N LYS A 565 -24.83 4.49 45.10
CA LYS A 565 -25.16 4.42 46.53
C LYS A 565 -24.36 5.42 47.35
N TYR A 566 -23.06 5.52 47.09
CA TYR A 566 -22.11 6.28 47.92
C TYR A 566 -21.81 7.65 47.32
N GLY A 567 -22.80 8.55 47.37
CA GLY A 567 -22.64 9.93 46.89
C GLY A 567 -22.71 10.06 45.37
N THR A 568 -23.81 9.58 44.78
CA THR A 568 -24.08 9.73 43.33
C THR A 568 -24.18 11.21 42.92
N THR A 569 -23.83 11.50 41.68
CA THR A 569 -23.81 12.86 41.11
C THR A 569 -24.16 12.80 39.63
N GLU A 570 -24.75 13.86 39.07
CA GLU A 570 -24.86 14.02 37.62
C GLU A 570 -23.47 14.03 36.97
N HIS A 571 -23.27 13.16 35.99
CA HIS A 571 -22.01 13.01 35.26
C HIS A 571 -22.27 12.46 33.86
N GLY A 572 -21.29 12.66 32.99
CA GLY A 572 -21.36 12.22 31.61
C GLY A 572 -19.97 12.20 30.99
N GLY A 573 -19.88 11.55 29.84
CA GLY A 573 -18.60 11.38 29.17
C GLY A 573 -18.75 10.93 27.74
N TYR A 574 -17.61 10.66 27.13
CA TYR A 574 -17.51 10.36 25.71
C TYR A 574 -16.27 9.53 25.38
N GLY A 575 -16.36 8.82 24.27
CA GLY A 575 -15.28 8.09 23.63
C GLY A 575 -15.03 8.60 22.21
N LEU A 576 -13.77 8.86 21.88
CA LEU A 576 -13.31 9.33 20.57
C LEU A 576 -12.36 8.29 19.97
N GLY A 577 -12.68 7.82 18.77
CA GLY A 577 -11.82 6.93 18.00
C GLY A 577 -10.71 7.73 17.29
N VAL A 578 -9.46 7.62 17.77
CA VAL A 578 -8.34 8.44 17.27
C VAL A 578 -8.10 8.25 15.77
N GLU A 579 -8.20 7.02 15.27
CA GLU A 579 -8.02 6.72 13.85
C GLU A 579 -9.13 7.30 12.97
N ARG A 580 -10.38 7.34 13.47
CA ARG A 580 -11.49 7.98 12.77
C ARG A 580 -11.29 9.49 12.70
N PHE A 581 -10.86 10.10 13.81
CA PHE A 581 -10.55 11.53 13.85
C PHE A 581 -9.40 11.91 12.90
N LEU A 582 -8.35 11.10 12.84
CA LEU A 582 -7.24 11.29 11.88
C LEU A 582 -7.69 11.10 10.44
N ALA A 583 -8.54 10.11 10.17
CA ALA A 583 -9.06 9.88 8.82
C ALA A 583 -9.87 11.09 8.33
N TRP A 584 -10.64 11.72 9.22
CA TRP A 584 -11.34 12.96 8.95
C TRP A 584 -10.37 14.12 8.69
N LEU A 585 -9.47 14.40 9.65
CA LEU A 585 -8.56 15.54 9.60
C LEU A 585 -7.65 15.50 8.35
N LEU A 586 -7.16 14.32 7.99
CA LEU A 586 -6.19 14.12 6.91
C LEU A 586 -6.82 13.59 5.62
N ASN A 587 -8.15 13.49 5.55
CA ASN A 587 -8.89 12.93 4.41
C ASN A 587 -8.34 11.56 3.95
N ARG A 588 -8.19 10.63 4.88
CA ARG A 588 -7.75 9.25 4.60
C ARG A 588 -8.96 8.38 4.26
N TRP A 589 -8.81 7.54 3.25
CA TRP A 589 -9.90 6.68 2.77
C TRP A 589 -10.34 5.63 3.79
N THR A 590 -9.41 5.16 4.63
CA THR A 590 -9.65 4.16 5.67
C THR A 590 -8.88 4.46 6.94
N VAL A 591 -9.47 4.12 8.09
CA VAL A 591 -8.84 4.22 9.41
C VAL A 591 -7.56 3.39 9.54
N ARG A 592 -7.39 2.36 8.69
CA ARG A 592 -6.18 1.52 8.64
C ARG A 592 -4.94 2.37 8.30
N GLU A 593 -5.07 3.37 7.43
CA GLU A 593 -3.95 4.27 7.11
C GLU A 593 -3.50 5.13 8.30
N CYS A 594 -4.39 5.30 9.28
CA CYS A 594 -4.19 6.10 10.49
C CYS A 594 -3.60 5.29 11.67
N SER A 595 -3.37 4.00 11.47
CA SER A 595 -2.70 3.10 12.41
C SER A 595 -1.24 2.84 12.00
N LEU A 596 -0.39 2.49 12.97
CA LEU A 596 0.96 2.02 12.68
C LEU A 596 0.90 0.66 11.97
N TYR A 597 0.38 -0.35 12.67
CA TYR A 597 0.11 -1.70 12.18
C TYR A 597 -1.33 -2.10 12.56
N PRO A 598 -2.31 -1.85 11.67
CA PRO A 598 -3.72 -2.02 12.01
C PRO A 598 -4.11 -3.49 12.26
N ARG A 599 -5.09 -3.70 13.14
CA ARG A 599 -5.74 -5.01 13.36
C ARG A 599 -7.17 -4.99 12.86
N TRP A 600 -7.57 -6.05 12.16
CA TRP A 600 -8.96 -6.29 11.76
C TRP A 600 -9.17 -7.78 11.50
N MET A 601 -10.41 -8.19 11.25
CA MET A 601 -10.73 -9.58 10.91
C MET A 601 -9.87 -10.07 9.72
N GLY A 602 -8.99 -11.05 9.97
CA GLY A 602 -8.08 -11.60 8.97
C GLY A 602 -6.68 -10.95 8.93
N ARG A 603 -6.35 -9.98 9.80
CA ARG A 603 -4.98 -9.48 9.98
C ARG A 603 -4.58 -9.32 11.45
N ALA A 604 -3.52 -10.02 11.83
CA ALA A 604 -2.81 -9.87 13.10
C ALA A 604 -1.27 -9.87 12.93
N THR A 605 -0.79 -9.56 11.73
CA THR A 605 0.64 -9.39 11.39
C THR A 605 0.98 -7.90 11.28
N PRO A 606 2.26 -7.50 11.18
CA PRO A 606 2.62 -6.15 10.77
C PRO A 606 1.88 -5.71 9.49
#